data_AF-A0A425WIB3-F1
#
_entry.id   AF-A0A425WIB3-F1
#
_cell.length_a   1.000
_cell.length_b   1.000
_cell.length_c   1.000
_cell.angle_alpha   90.00
_cell.angle_beta   90.00
_cell.angle_gamma   90.00
#
_symmetry.space_group_name_H-M   'P 1'
#
loop_
_entity.id
_entity.type
_entity.pdbx_description
1 polymer ?
#
loop_
_entity_poly.entity_id
_entity_poly.type
_entity_poly.pdbx_seq_one_letter_code
_entity_poly.pdbx_strand_id
1 'polypeptide(L)'
;MPQGKTQHASQKLWGADASQTRDHTVLDLEAVQAARRLASRYGYRIAKRLFDIMFSLLVLVLLSWVYAVVAIAIKHDSEGPVFFNQERVGKDGRTFKMYKFRSMYVDAEERLKDLQDLNEKDGPVFKIKDDPRIT
;
A
#
# COMPACT_ATOMS: atom_id res chain seq x y z
N MET A 1 -81.89 -17.17 -33.32
CA MET A 1 -80.73 -17.95 -33.81
C MET A 1 -80.46 -17.52 -35.25
N PRO A 2 -79.21 -17.36 -35.75
CA PRO A 2 -77.86 -17.40 -35.14
C PRO A 2 -77.17 -15.99 -35.14
N GLN A 3 -76.31 -15.57 -34.20
CA GLN A 3 -74.98 -16.01 -33.71
C GLN A 3 -73.80 -15.66 -34.64
N GLY A 4 -72.82 -14.91 -34.09
CA GLY A 4 -71.51 -14.72 -34.71
C GLY A 4 -70.82 -13.37 -34.42
N LYS A 5 -70.68 -12.94 -33.15
CA LYS A 5 -69.86 -11.77 -32.81
C LYS A 5 -68.37 -12.15 -32.79
N THR A 6 -67.62 -11.62 -33.74
CA THR A 6 -66.16 -11.63 -33.79
C THR A 6 -65.59 -10.58 -32.83
N GLN A 7 -65.17 -10.99 -31.64
CA GLN A 7 -64.35 -10.15 -30.76
C GLN A 7 -63.33 -10.99 -29.98
N HIS A 8 -62.25 -11.44 -30.60
CA HIS A 8 -61.08 -11.93 -29.87
C HIS A 8 -59.80 -11.83 -30.72
N ALA A 9 -59.33 -10.61 -30.97
CA ALA A 9 -58.00 -10.40 -31.56
C ALA A 9 -57.46 -9.00 -31.26
N SER A 10 -57.45 -8.55 -29.99
CA SER A 10 -56.68 -7.34 -29.63
C SER A 10 -56.37 -7.25 -28.13
N GLN A 11 -55.77 -8.30 -27.54
CA GLN A 11 -55.25 -8.25 -26.16
C GLN A 11 -53.85 -8.86 -26.01
N LYS A 12 -53.10 -9.06 -27.12
CA LYS A 12 -51.80 -9.74 -27.06
C LYS A 12 -50.61 -8.87 -27.50
N LEU A 13 -50.62 -7.57 -27.17
CA LEU A 13 -49.50 -6.66 -27.49
C LEU A 13 -49.11 -5.66 -26.37
N TRP A 14 -49.64 -5.76 -25.14
CA TRP A 14 -49.28 -4.85 -24.04
C TRP A 14 -48.58 -5.53 -22.83
N GLY A 15 -48.11 -6.77 -22.99
CA GLY A 15 -47.43 -7.51 -21.91
C GLY A 15 -45.90 -7.36 -21.92
N ALA A 16 -45.34 -6.26 -22.40
CA ALA A 16 -43.91 -5.99 -22.20
C ALA A 16 -43.73 -5.61 -20.73
N ASP A 17 -43.20 -6.56 -19.96
CA ASP A 17 -43.00 -6.46 -18.52
C ASP A 17 -42.12 -5.25 -18.17
N ALA A 18 -42.75 -4.19 -17.67
CA ALA A 18 -42.08 -2.98 -17.22
C ALA A 18 -41.13 -3.25 -16.03
N SER A 19 -41.26 -4.40 -15.34
CA SER A 19 -40.34 -4.82 -14.29
C SER A 19 -39.02 -5.36 -14.87
N GLN A 20 -39.09 -6.20 -15.91
CA GLN A 20 -37.92 -6.62 -16.68
C GLN A 20 -37.14 -5.45 -17.31
N THR A 21 -37.84 -4.34 -17.58
CA THR A 21 -37.21 -3.14 -18.15
C THR A 21 -36.47 -2.31 -17.08
N ARG A 22 -36.96 -2.34 -15.84
CA ARG A 22 -36.37 -1.60 -14.71
C ARG A 22 -35.16 -2.32 -14.13
N ASP A 23 -35.16 -3.64 -14.11
CA ASP A 23 -34.03 -4.40 -13.57
C ASP A 23 -32.74 -4.19 -14.39
N HIS A 24 -32.81 -4.18 -15.72
CA HIS A 24 -31.60 -3.98 -16.53
C HIS A 24 -31.04 -2.56 -16.42
N THR A 25 -31.90 -1.54 -16.34
CA THR A 25 -31.45 -0.15 -16.18
C THR A 25 -30.76 0.08 -14.84
N VAL A 26 -31.23 -0.56 -13.76
CA VAL A 26 -30.57 -0.51 -12.44
C VAL A 26 -29.21 -1.21 -12.48
N LEU A 27 -29.11 -2.39 -13.11
CA LEU A 27 -27.84 -3.11 -13.28
C LEU A 27 -26.81 -2.31 -14.08
N ASP A 28 -27.24 -1.62 -15.15
CA ASP A 28 -26.38 -0.76 -15.95
C ASP A 28 -25.89 0.47 -15.17
N LEU A 29 -26.76 1.07 -14.33
CA LEU A 29 -26.39 2.20 -13.48
C LEU A 29 -25.38 1.78 -12.40
N GLU A 30 -25.56 0.61 -11.78
CA GLU A 30 -24.61 0.07 -10.81
C GLU A 30 -23.25 -0.22 -11.47
N ALA A 31 -23.25 -0.80 -12.68
CA ALA A 31 -22.04 -1.04 -13.45
C ALA A 31 -21.29 0.26 -13.79
N VAL A 32 -21.99 1.30 -14.23
CA VAL A 32 -21.41 2.63 -14.52
C VAL A 32 -20.87 3.28 -13.25
N GLN A 33 -21.57 3.17 -12.12
CA GLN A 33 -21.10 3.69 -10.83
C GLN A 33 -19.86 2.94 -10.34
N ALA A 34 -19.82 1.62 -10.46
CA ALA A 34 -18.66 0.79 -10.12
C ALA A 34 -17.46 1.16 -11.00
N ALA A 35 -17.64 1.31 -12.31
CA ALA A 35 -16.60 1.75 -13.23
C ALA A 35 -16.05 3.14 -12.85
N ARG A 36 -16.92 4.10 -12.53
CA ARG A 36 -16.50 5.43 -12.04
C ARG A 36 -15.70 5.36 -10.73
N ARG A 37 -16.12 4.53 -9.78
CA ARG A 37 -15.40 4.32 -8.51
C ARG A 37 -14.01 3.72 -8.75
N LEU A 38 -13.89 2.74 -9.65
CA LEU A 38 -12.61 2.13 -10.01
C LEU A 38 -11.69 3.10 -10.74
N ALA A 39 -12.22 3.86 -11.71
CA ALA A 39 -11.49 4.89 -12.43
C ALA A 39 -10.97 5.98 -11.48
N SER A 40 -11.80 6.46 -10.56
CA SER A 40 -11.40 7.41 -9.51
C SER A 40 -10.30 6.84 -8.61
N ARG A 41 -10.42 5.57 -8.17
CA ARG A 41 -9.36 4.89 -7.41
C ARG A 41 -8.06 4.74 -8.20
N TYR A 42 -8.12 4.52 -9.51
CA TYR A 42 -6.95 4.41 -10.36
C TYR A 42 -6.26 5.78 -10.54
N GLY A 43 -7.04 6.82 -10.87
CA GLY A 43 -6.55 8.19 -10.96
C GLY A 43 -5.93 8.67 -9.65
N TYR A 44 -6.58 8.41 -8.51
CA TYR A 44 -6.04 8.71 -7.18
C TYR A 44 -4.71 8.00 -6.92
N ARG A 45 -4.59 6.70 -7.24
CA ARG A 45 -3.35 5.95 -7.05
C ARG A 45 -2.20 6.51 -7.89
N ILE A 46 -2.46 6.91 -9.13
CA ILE A 46 -1.46 7.56 -10.00
C ILE A 46 -1.06 8.91 -9.43
N ALA A 47 -2.03 9.77 -9.11
CA ALA A 47 -1.76 11.09 -8.56
C ALA A 47 -0.97 11.01 -7.25
N LYS A 48 -1.34 10.09 -6.34
CA LYS A 48 -0.61 9.83 -5.11
C LYS A 48 0.82 9.37 -5.39
N ARG A 49 1.03 8.49 -6.38
CA ARG A 49 2.37 8.02 -6.72
C ARG A 49 3.25 9.13 -7.28
N LEU A 50 2.70 9.98 -8.15
CA LEU A 50 3.41 11.14 -8.68
C LEU A 50 3.75 12.14 -7.56
N PHE A 51 2.79 12.43 -6.69
CA PHE A 51 3.00 13.27 -5.52
C PHE A 51 4.11 12.70 -4.63
N ASP A 52 4.08 11.40 -4.32
CA ASP A 52 5.09 10.76 -3.47
C ASP A 52 6.50 10.86 -4.07
N ILE A 53 6.64 10.67 -5.38
CA ILE A 53 7.94 10.78 -6.06
C ILE A 53 8.43 12.24 -6.04
N MET A 54 7.59 13.20 -6.41
CA MET A 54 7.98 14.61 -6.48
C MET A 54 8.29 15.18 -5.09
N PHE A 55 7.44 14.88 -4.11
CA PHE A 55 7.61 15.32 -2.73
C PHE A 55 8.84 14.69 -2.08
N SER A 56 9.05 13.38 -2.26
CA SER A 56 10.26 12.72 -1.73
C SER A 56 11.53 13.25 -2.37
N LEU A 57 11.55 13.47 -3.69
CA LEU A 57 12.71 14.04 -4.37
C LEU A 57 13.03 15.46 -3.86
N LEU A 58 12.01 16.30 -3.69
CA LEU A 58 12.16 17.64 -3.13
C LEU A 58 12.78 17.60 -1.73
N VAL A 59 12.22 16.77 -0.83
CA VAL A 59 12.72 16.61 0.54
C VAL A 59 14.15 16.06 0.55
N LEU A 60 14.47 15.10 -0.31
CA LEU A 60 15.82 14.54 -0.42
C LEU A 60 16.86 15.60 -0.83
N VAL A 61 16.52 16.46 -1.79
CA VAL A 61 17.42 17.54 -2.23
C VAL A 61 17.58 18.58 -1.11
N LEU A 62 16.49 19.00 -0.48
CA LEU A 62 16.52 20.00 0.60
C LEU A 62 17.30 19.52 1.84
N LEU A 63 17.18 18.24 2.18
CA LEU A 63 17.86 17.63 3.33
C LEU A 63 19.20 16.97 2.97
N SER A 64 19.65 17.04 1.71
CA SER A 64 20.88 16.40 1.25
C SER A 64 22.11 16.82 2.06
N TRP A 65 22.21 18.10 2.44
CA TRP A 65 23.30 18.61 3.25
C TRP A 65 23.30 18.02 4.68
N VAL A 66 22.11 17.86 5.29
CA VAL A 66 21.97 17.21 6.61
C VAL A 66 22.39 15.75 6.50
N TYR A 67 21.95 15.05 5.46
CA TYR A 67 22.35 13.66 5.20
C TYR A 67 23.86 13.52 5.01
N ALA A 68 24.53 14.49 4.39
CA ALA A 68 25.98 14.49 4.26
C ALA A 68 26.68 14.65 5.62
N VAL A 69 26.20 15.55 6.49
CA VAL A 69 26.76 15.71 7.84
C VAL A 69 26.60 14.42 8.66
N VAL A 70 25.41 13.81 8.64
CA VAL A 70 25.14 12.54 9.33
C VAL A 70 26.02 11.42 8.76
N ALA A 71 26.21 11.37 7.45
CA ALA A 71 27.07 10.37 6.81
C ALA A 71 28.54 10.50 7.25
N ILE A 72 29.04 11.73 7.38
CA ILE A 72 30.39 11.99 7.88
C ILE A 72 30.51 11.56 9.36
N ALA A 73 29.54 11.92 10.19
CA ALA A 73 29.52 11.54 11.61
C ALA A 73 29.59 10.02 11.79
N ILE A 74 28.74 9.28 11.07
CA ILE A 74 28.74 7.80 11.10
C ILE A 74 30.08 7.22 10.65
N LYS A 75 30.72 7.82 9.64
CA LYS A 75 32.00 7.34 9.11
C LYS A 75 33.17 7.60 10.05
N HIS A 76 33.10 8.67 10.84
CA HIS A 76 34.10 9.00 11.84
C HIS A 76 33.95 8.13 13.10
N ASP A 77 32.72 7.74 13.43
CA ASP A 77 32.42 6.99 14.66
C ASP A 77 32.78 5.50 14.53
N SER A 78 32.52 4.90 13.36
CA SER A 78 32.89 3.50 13.10
C SER A 78 33.17 3.21 11.63
N GLU A 79 34.10 2.29 11.38
CA GLU A 79 34.39 1.81 10.03
C GLU A 79 33.17 1.09 9.40
N GLY A 80 33.10 1.11 8.07
CA GLY A 80 32.02 0.44 7.32
C GLY A 80 31.02 1.36 6.59
N PRO A 81 29.91 0.81 6.06
CA PRO A 81 28.96 1.50 5.19
C PRO A 81 27.95 2.37 5.96
N VAL A 82 27.74 3.62 5.53
CA VAL A 82 26.85 4.60 6.20
C VAL A 82 25.39 4.12 6.28
N PHE A 83 24.93 3.40 5.27
CA PHE A 83 23.57 2.90 5.20
C PHE A 83 23.49 1.43 5.60
N PHE A 84 22.57 1.13 6.52
CA PHE A 84 22.13 -0.22 6.83
C PHE A 84 20.91 -0.56 5.96
N ASN A 85 20.85 -1.79 5.45
CA ASN A 85 19.74 -2.28 4.65
C ASN A 85 19.00 -3.40 5.40
N GLN A 86 17.68 -3.30 5.47
CA GLN A 86 16.82 -4.30 6.11
C GLN A 86 15.74 -4.76 5.14
N GLU A 87 15.56 -6.06 4.97
CA GLU A 87 14.45 -6.59 4.17
C GLU A 87 13.11 -6.44 4.91
N ARG A 88 12.10 -5.94 4.21
CA ARG A 88 10.73 -5.79 4.72
C ARG A 88 9.72 -6.23 3.67
N VAL A 89 8.59 -6.76 4.13
CA VAL A 89 7.45 -7.09 3.26
C VAL A 89 6.73 -5.81 2.85
N GLY A 90 6.61 -5.60 1.55
CA GLY A 90 5.98 -4.43 0.94
C GLY A 90 4.65 -4.76 0.26
N LYS A 91 4.30 -3.96 -0.75
CA LYS A 91 3.03 -4.06 -1.46
C LYS A 91 2.90 -5.39 -2.20
N ASP A 92 1.73 -6.02 -2.07
CA ASP A 92 1.40 -7.31 -2.68
C ASP A 92 2.32 -8.45 -2.21
N GLY A 93 2.85 -8.36 -0.98
CA GLY A 93 3.73 -9.38 -0.39
C GLY A 93 5.17 -9.38 -0.92
N ARG A 94 5.51 -8.47 -1.83
CA ARG A 94 6.87 -8.35 -2.38
C ARG A 94 7.82 -7.76 -1.35
N THR A 95 8.96 -8.41 -1.12
CA THR A 95 10.00 -7.88 -0.25
C THR A 95 10.73 -6.71 -0.91
N PHE A 96 11.18 -5.77 -0.09
CA PHE A 96 12.05 -4.67 -0.53
C PHE A 96 13.10 -4.36 0.53
N LYS A 97 14.22 -3.81 0.09
CA LYS A 97 15.30 -3.36 0.96
C LYS A 97 15.00 -1.95 1.45
N MET A 98 14.80 -1.81 2.76
CA MET A 98 14.67 -0.53 3.45
C MET A 98 16.06 -0.04 3.83
N TYR A 99 16.48 1.08 3.24
CA TYR A 99 17.73 1.76 3.59
C TYR A 99 17.49 2.76 4.71
N LYS A 100 18.37 2.75 5.72
CA LYS A 100 18.40 3.71 6.82
C LYS A 100 19.85 4.03 7.20
N PHE A 101 20.07 5.13 7.89
CA PHE A 101 21.38 5.39 8.50
C PHE A 101 21.72 4.31 9.52
N ARG A 102 23.00 3.92 9.53
CA ARG A 102 23.55 2.99 10.51
C ARG A 102 23.60 3.68 11.88
N SER A 103 23.05 3.02 12.89
CA SER A 103 23.08 3.46 14.30
C SER A 103 23.73 2.44 15.24
N MET A 104 24.22 1.34 14.67
CA MET A 104 24.83 0.22 15.38
C MET A 104 26.13 -0.14 14.68
N TYR A 105 27.07 -0.74 15.40
CA TYR A 105 28.29 -1.27 14.80
C TYR A 105 28.00 -2.35 13.75
N VAL A 106 28.94 -2.56 12.82
CA VAL A 106 28.77 -3.53 11.70
C VAL A 106 28.65 -4.96 12.21
N ASP A 107 29.27 -5.28 13.34
CA ASP A 107 29.27 -6.56 14.02
C ASP A 107 28.07 -6.74 14.98
N ALA A 108 27.14 -5.79 15.04
CA ALA A 108 26.00 -5.83 15.96
C ALA A 108 25.14 -7.10 15.83
N GLU A 109 25.01 -7.66 14.64
CA GLU A 109 24.25 -8.90 14.41
C GLU A 109 25.00 -10.14 14.93
N GLU A 110 26.33 -10.11 14.90
CA GLU A 110 27.17 -11.17 15.47
C GLU A 110 27.09 -11.12 17.00
N ARG A 111 27.30 -9.94 17.58
CA ARG A 111 27.20 -9.70 19.03
C ARG A 111 25.79 -9.95 19.57
N LEU A 112 24.74 -9.85 18.74
CA LEU A 112 23.37 -10.15 19.14
C LEU A 112 23.23 -11.59 19.67
N LYS A 113 23.93 -12.55 19.06
CA LYS A 113 23.85 -13.96 19.46
C LYS A 113 24.30 -14.16 20.91
N ASP A 114 25.35 -13.45 21.31
CA ASP A 114 25.93 -13.52 22.65
C ASP A 114 25.12 -12.74 23.69
N LEU A 115 24.22 -11.86 23.24
CA LEU A 115 23.39 -11.02 24.11
C LEU A 115 21.96 -11.56 24.27
N GLN A 116 21.57 -12.65 23.59
CA GLN A 116 20.20 -13.18 23.61
C GLN A 116 19.69 -13.47 25.03
N ASP A 117 20.58 -13.91 25.92
CA ASP A 117 20.25 -14.21 27.32
C ASP A 117 19.93 -12.96 28.16
N LEU A 118 20.32 -11.78 27.69
CA LEU A 118 20.07 -10.49 28.34
C LEU A 118 18.79 -9.80 27.82
N ASN A 119 17.97 -10.51 27.04
CA ASN A 119 16.74 -9.95 26.50
C ASN A 119 15.71 -9.68 27.61
N GLU A 120 15.26 -8.44 27.72
CA GLU A 120 14.27 -8.00 28.71
C GLU A 120 12.82 -8.21 28.22
N LYS A 121 12.62 -8.69 27.00
CA LYS A 121 11.29 -8.89 26.39
C LYS A 121 11.04 -10.30 25.91
N ASP A 122 9.86 -10.81 26.23
CA ASP A 122 9.35 -12.05 25.66
C ASP A 122 8.88 -11.85 24.20
N GLY A 123 9.11 -12.88 23.37
CA GLY A 123 8.67 -12.92 21.97
C GLY A 123 9.79 -12.67 20.95
N PRO A 124 9.44 -12.36 19.68
CA PRO A 124 10.42 -12.31 18.58
C PRO A 124 11.28 -11.04 18.57
N VAL A 125 11.13 -10.14 19.54
CA VAL A 125 11.83 -8.85 19.58
C VAL A 125 12.85 -8.86 20.70
N PHE A 126 14.13 -8.71 20.33
CA PHE A 126 15.21 -8.46 21.28
C PHE A 126 15.18 -7.00 21.74
N LYS A 127 15.22 -6.77 23.06
CA LYS A 127 15.40 -5.45 23.65
C LYS A 127 16.15 -5.55 24.98
N ILE A 128 17.22 -4.77 25.10
CA ILE A 128 17.98 -4.53 26.33
C ILE A 128 18.08 -3.01 26.51
N LYS A 129 18.09 -2.51 27.76
CA LYS A 129 18.09 -1.08 28.04
C LYS A 129 19.40 -0.38 27.64
N ASP A 130 20.54 -0.97 28.00
CA ASP A 130 21.87 -0.46 27.71
C ASP A 130 22.54 -1.37 26.67
N ASP A 131 22.16 -1.22 25.40
CA ASP A 131 22.62 -2.08 24.31
C ASP A 131 24.04 -1.73 23.87
N PRO A 132 25.06 -2.59 24.09
CA PRO A 132 26.46 -2.29 23.76
C PRO A 132 26.76 -2.31 22.25
N ARG A 133 25.74 -2.52 21.42
CA ARG A 133 25.84 -2.57 19.95
C ARG A 133 25.54 -1.22 19.29
N ILE A 134 25.00 -0.26 20.03
CA ILE A 134 24.73 1.10 19.53
C ILE A 134 26.01 1.94 19.56
N THR A 135 26.09 2.90 18.65
CA THR A 135 27.17 3.90 18.54
C THR A 135 26.66 5.26 19.00
#